data_AF-B0XZ96-F1
#
_entry.id   AF-B0XZ96-F1
#
_cell.length_a   1.000
_cell.length_b   1.000
_cell.length_c   1.000
_cell.angle_alpha   90.00
_cell.angle_beta   90.00
_cell.angle_gamma   90.00
#
_symmetry.space_group_name_H-M   'P 1'
#
loop_
_entity.id
_entity.type
_entity.pdbx_description
1 polymer ?
#
loop_
_entity_poly.entity_id
_entity_poly.type
_entity_poly.pdbx_seq_one_letter_code
_entity_poly.pdbx_strand_id
1 'polypeptide(L)'
;MSQDMRIKLQLLNFITICNQDQYHSTPANSQSPPHGFGEQKEGCALSTDRQEYSPHSKPLAQRPHLDTNNDRTQPTPDIGSAIAYAFISLCIVANDHLPNTNWADIAAQLMLKAASEKHSSHGSTTPDIFYELIAQAPESVKKWPEWQRVADKYETYLQPPFRVLPSRDLETALQRPPTHQLGTIIIEFLFDLMRRLSPPILLQLERGKLCGLSRAETQGLKTKVGLR
;
A
#
# COMPACT_ATOMS: atom_id res chain seq x y z
N MET A 1 10.01 -17.93 -14.32
CA MET A 1 9.07 -17.88 -13.17
C MET A 1 7.67 -18.20 -13.67
N SER A 2 6.95 -19.13 -13.05
CA SER A 2 5.58 -19.48 -13.47
C SER A 2 4.60 -18.33 -13.20
N GLN A 3 3.48 -18.31 -13.93
CA GLN A 3 2.43 -17.30 -13.75
C GLN A 3 1.88 -17.32 -12.32
N ASP A 4 1.56 -18.50 -11.79
CA ASP A 4 1.11 -18.67 -10.41
C ASP A 4 2.09 -18.12 -9.38
N MET A 5 3.39 -18.29 -9.62
CA MET A 5 4.41 -17.75 -8.71
C MET A 5 4.42 -16.22 -8.76
N ARG A 6 4.26 -15.61 -9.95
CA ARG A 6 4.10 -14.15 -10.09
C ARG A 6 2.88 -13.65 -9.31
N ILE A 7 1.74 -14.32 -9.45
CA ILE A 7 0.51 -13.95 -8.75
C ILE A 7 0.70 -14.08 -7.23
N LYS A 8 1.30 -15.17 -6.74
CA LYS A 8 1.57 -15.38 -5.31
C LYS A 8 2.50 -14.30 -4.72
N LEU A 9 3.53 -13.89 -5.46
CA LEU A 9 4.42 -12.82 -5.03
C LEU A 9 3.71 -11.46 -4.98
N GLN A 10 2.86 -11.16 -5.97
CA GLN A 10 2.05 -9.93 -5.95
C GLN A 10 1.02 -9.94 -4.81
N LEU A 11 0.43 -11.10 -4.52
CA LEU A 11 -0.48 -11.28 -3.40
C LEU A 11 0.22 -11.00 -2.06
N LEU A 12 1.43 -11.53 -1.87
CA LEU A 12 2.24 -11.27 -0.67
C LEU A 12 2.61 -9.78 -0.55
N ASN A 13 2.98 -9.14 -1.66
CA ASN A 13 3.26 -7.71 -1.69
C ASN A 13 2.04 -6.88 -1.26
N PHE A 14 0.86 -7.19 -1.82
CA PHE A 14 -0.40 -6.54 -1.45
C PHE A 14 -0.71 -6.68 0.04
N ILE A 15 -0.64 -7.90 0.59
CA ILE A 15 -0.88 -8.16 2.02
C ILE A 15 0.12 -7.40 2.90
N THR A 16 1.39 -7.34 2.48
CA THR A 16 2.42 -6.60 3.23
C THR A 16 2.09 -5.12 3.33
N ILE A 17 1.64 -4.51 2.24
CA ILE A 17 1.24 -3.10 2.20
C ILE A 17 -0.02 -2.87 3.07
N CYS A 18 -1.02 -3.76 3.01
CA CYS A 18 -2.20 -3.68 3.88
C CYS A 18 -1.83 -3.76 5.38
N ASN A 19 -0.83 -4.55 5.75
CA ASN A 19 -0.41 -4.68 7.14
C ASN A 19 0.39 -3.47 7.64
N GLN A 20 1.10 -2.75 6.78
CA GLN A 20 1.82 -1.53 7.16
C GLN A 20 0.86 -0.44 7.67
N ASP A 21 -0.34 -0.34 7.09
CA ASP A 21 -1.40 0.57 7.52
C ASP A 21 -1.84 0.36 8.99
N GLN A 22 -1.87 -0.90 9.44
CA GLN A 22 -2.25 -1.23 10.82
C GLN A 22 -1.23 -0.73 11.85
N TYR A 23 0.07 -0.68 11.51
CA TYR A 23 1.12 -0.24 12.42
C TYR A 23 1.23 1.28 12.54
N HIS A 24 0.78 2.03 11.53
CA HIS A 24 0.74 3.50 11.58
C HIS A 24 -0.51 4.06 12.27
N SER A 25 -1.58 3.25 12.39
CA SER A 25 -2.87 3.68 12.95
C SER A 25 -2.98 3.54 14.48
N THR A 26 -1.91 3.20 15.21
CA THR A 26 -1.95 3.14 16.68
C THR A 26 -1.63 4.52 17.26
N PRO A 27 -2.59 5.23 17.88
CA PRO A 27 -2.27 6.48 18.57
C PRO A 27 -1.37 6.17 19.76
N ALA A 28 -0.20 6.80 19.79
CA ALA A 28 0.69 6.79 20.94
C ALA A 28 -0.06 7.35 22.15
N ASN A 29 -0.56 6.47 23.01
CA ASN A 29 -1.11 6.84 24.30
C ASN A 29 0.04 7.34 25.16
N SER A 30 0.18 8.66 25.25
CA SER A 30 1.16 9.34 26.10
C SER A 30 0.78 9.18 27.57
N GLN A 31 1.24 8.08 28.18
CA GLN A 31 1.40 8.01 29.63
C GLN A 31 2.78 8.56 29.99
N SER A 32 2.80 9.78 30.51
CA SER A 32 3.97 10.36 31.17
C SER A 32 4.31 9.56 32.44
N PRO A 33 5.58 9.21 32.70
CA PRO A 33 5.99 8.70 34.00
C PRO A 33 6.08 9.84 35.03
N PRO A 34 5.83 9.59 36.32
CA PRO A 34 5.94 10.61 37.35
C PRO A 34 7.40 10.99 37.62
N HIS A 35 7.61 12.29 37.86
CA HIS A 35 8.81 12.90 38.41
C HIS A 35 9.41 12.14 39.60
N GLY A 36 10.72 11.90 39.55
CA GLY A 36 11.56 11.62 40.71
C GLY A 36 12.82 12.50 40.65
N PHE A 37 12.93 13.42 41.61
CA PHE A 37 14.09 14.29 41.87
C PHE A 37 15.22 13.51 42.57
N GLY A 38 16.49 13.90 42.34
CA GLY A 38 17.51 13.91 43.39
C GLY A 38 18.91 13.36 43.07
N GLU A 39 19.91 14.24 43.32
CA GLU A 39 21.32 13.98 43.74
C GLU A 39 22.38 13.69 42.63
N GLN A 40 23.29 14.63 42.29
CA GLN A 40 24.55 15.06 42.98
C GLN A 40 25.59 13.93 43.14
N LYS A 41 26.92 14.05 42.99
CA LYS A 41 27.93 14.98 42.39
C LYS A 41 29.28 14.23 42.54
N GLU A 42 30.39 14.82 42.06
CA GLU A 42 31.83 14.46 42.27
C GLU A 42 32.48 13.50 41.23
N GLY A 43 33.67 13.72 40.66
CA GLY A 43 34.69 14.76 40.84
C GLY A 43 36.13 14.17 40.89
N CYS A 44 36.98 14.44 39.87
CA CYS A 44 38.46 14.43 39.92
C CYS A 44 39.00 14.97 38.56
N ALA A 45 39.49 16.21 38.45
CA ALA A 45 40.88 16.70 38.64
C ALA A 45 41.87 16.19 37.55
N LEU A 46 42.75 16.96 36.88
CA LEU A 46 43.29 18.33 37.05
C LEU A 46 44.10 18.75 35.78
N SER A 47 44.17 20.08 35.50
CA SER A 47 45.34 20.86 34.98
C SER A 47 45.86 20.69 33.52
N THR A 48 46.30 21.70 32.74
CA THR A 48 46.67 23.12 32.97
C THR A 48 46.63 23.94 31.64
N ASP A 49 46.00 25.11 31.72
CA ASP A 49 46.30 26.44 31.16
C ASP A 49 47.30 26.67 29.99
N ARG A 50 46.82 27.39 28.94
CA ARG A 50 47.54 28.54 28.34
C ARG A 50 46.62 29.41 27.46
N GLN A 51 46.43 30.64 27.93
CA GLN A 51 45.89 31.83 27.25
C GLN A 51 46.64 32.20 25.95
N GLU A 52 45.94 32.73 24.94
CA GLU A 52 45.90 34.17 24.58
C GLU A 52 45.69 34.47 23.06
N TYR A 53 44.83 35.47 22.81
CA TYR A 53 44.60 36.32 21.62
C TYR A 53 43.93 35.79 20.33
N SER A 54 42.78 36.41 20.05
CA SER A 54 42.25 36.73 18.70
C SER A 54 42.58 38.20 18.40
N PRO A 55 42.81 38.62 17.14
CA PRO A 55 41.70 39.22 16.39
C PRO A 55 41.75 39.13 14.84
N HIS A 56 40.58 39.38 14.24
CA HIS A 56 40.32 39.96 12.91
C HIS A 56 40.40 39.11 11.62
N SER A 57 39.20 38.69 11.19
CA SER A 57 38.51 39.07 9.94
C SER A 57 39.31 39.20 8.63
N LYS A 58 39.06 38.27 7.69
CA LYS A 58 38.74 38.55 6.27
C LYS A 58 38.07 37.32 5.59
N PRO A 59 37.08 37.51 4.70
CA PRO A 59 36.31 36.43 4.08
C PRO A 59 37.01 35.91 2.81
N LEU A 60 37.11 34.59 2.65
CA LEU A 60 37.54 33.99 1.39
C LEU A 60 36.32 33.48 0.61
N ALA A 61 36.21 33.97 -0.62
CA ALA A 61 35.12 33.77 -1.54
C ALA A 61 34.88 32.30 -1.93
N GLN A 62 33.60 31.94 -1.85
CA GLN A 62 32.82 31.04 -2.71
C GLN A 62 33.60 30.08 -3.64
N ARG A 63 33.47 28.78 -3.37
CA ARG A 63 33.25 27.79 -4.44
C ARG A 63 31.77 27.45 -4.47
N PRO A 64 31.09 27.47 -5.64
CA PRO A 64 29.75 26.92 -5.74
C PRO A 64 29.84 25.42 -5.48
N HIS A 65 29.35 24.99 -4.31
CA HIS A 65 28.99 23.60 -4.12
C HIS A 65 27.76 23.38 -4.99
N LEU A 66 27.94 22.68 -6.11
CA LEU A 66 26.85 22.18 -6.92
C LEU A 66 26.08 21.16 -6.07
N ASP A 67 25.10 21.65 -5.33
CA ASP A 67 24.03 20.83 -4.78
C ASP A 67 23.27 20.25 -5.95
N THR A 68 23.74 19.08 -6.39
CA THR A 68 23.03 18.24 -7.33
C THR A 68 21.97 17.48 -6.53
N ASN A 69 21.05 18.23 -5.93
CA ASN A 69 19.86 17.67 -5.30
C ASN A 69 18.82 17.43 -6.40
N ASN A 70 19.14 16.50 -7.30
CA ASN A 70 18.15 15.84 -8.13
C ASN A 70 17.62 14.61 -7.38
N ASP A 71 17.17 14.82 -6.14
CA ASP A 71 16.25 13.86 -5.55
C ASP A 71 14.88 14.20 -6.13
N ARG A 72 14.61 13.64 -7.31
CA ARG A 72 13.26 13.59 -7.86
C ARG A 72 12.51 12.57 -7.02
N THR A 73 12.22 12.93 -5.78
CA THR A 73 11.38 12.17 -4.87
C THR A 73 10.02 12.11 -5.55
N GLN A 74 9.74 11.02 -6.25
CA GLN A 74 8.36 10.67 -6.58
C GLN A 74 7.60 10.78 -5.27
N PRO A 75 6.52 11.58 -5.19
CA PRO A 75 5.75 11.66 -3.97
C PRO A 75 5.33 10.24 -3.62
N THR A 76 5.86 9.73 -2.51
CA THR A 76 5.50 8.41 -2.03
C THR A 76 3.98 8.43 -1.85
N PRO A 77 3.22 7.56 -2.54
CA PRO A 77 1.78 7.56 -2.41
C PRO A 77 1.44 7.39 -0.93
N ASP A 78 0.41 8.11 -0.47
CA ASP A 78 -0.16 7.87 0.85
C ASP A 78 -0.56 6.40 0.97
N ILE A 79 -0.57 5.87 2.20
CA ILE A 79 -0.76 4.43 2.43
C ILE A 79 -2.07 3.92 1.81
N GLY A 80 -3.15 4.70 1.86
CA GLY A 80 -4.42 4.38 1.22
C GLY A 80 -4.28 4.22 -0.29
N SER A 81 -3.67 5.20 -0.96
CA SER A 81 -3.38 5.14 -2.39
C SER A 81 -2.43 3.99 -2.74
N ALA A 82 -1.43 3.70 -1.89
CA ALA A 82 -0.50 2.59 -2.07
C ALA A 82 -1.21 1.23 -2.04
N ILE A 83 -2.17 1.03 -1.14
CA ILE A 83 -3.02 -0.17 -1.09
C ILE A 83 -3.82 -0.31 -2.40
N ALA A 84 -4.43 0.77 -2.89
CA ALA A 84 -5.20 0.75 -4.13
C ALA A 84 -4.33 0.35 -5.33
N TYR A 85 -3.14 0.96 -5.49
CA TYR A 85 -2.23 0.61 -6.58
C TYR A 85 -1.65 -0.79 -6.46
N ALA A 86 -1.38 -1.28 -5.25
CA ALA A 86 -0.95 -2.65 -5.03
C ALA A 86 -2.04 -3.66 -5.42
N PHE A 87 -3.30 -3.36 -5.09
CA PHE A 87 -4.44 -4.17 -5.53
C PHE A 87 -4.58 -4.19 -7.05
N ILE A 88 -4.48 -3.03 -7.71
CA ILE A 88 -4.51 -2.94 -9.17
C ILE A 88 -3.36 -3.74 -9.79
N SER A 89 -2.15 -3.64 -9.23
CA SER A 89 -0.98 -4.39 -9.69
C SER A 89 -1.19 -5.90 -9.59
N LEU A 90 -1.79 -6.38 -8.50
CA LEU A 90 -2.22 -7.77 -8.35
C LEU A 90 -3.20 -8.17 -9.46
N CYS A 91 -4.19 -7.32 -9.75
CA CYS A 91 -5.20 -7.60 -10.77
C CYS A 91 -4.61 -7.69 -12.18
N ILE A 92 -3.67 -6.79 -12.53
CA ILE A 92 -2.96 -6.84 -13.82
C ILE A 92 -2.26 -8.19 -13.99
N VAL A 93 -1.53 -8.65 -12.97
CA VAL A 93 -0.79 -9.91 -13.04
C VAL A 93 -1.72 -11.12 -12.99
N ALA A 94 -2.86 -11.00 -12.29
CA ALA A 94 -3.83 -12.07 -12.16
C ALA A 94 -4.87 -12.13 -13.29
N ASN A 95 -4.83 -11.25 -14.29
CA ASN A 95 -5.89 -11.05 -15.30
C ASN A 95 -6.55 -12.36 -15.81
N ASP A 96 -5.74 -13.33 -16.22
CA ASP A 96 -6.24 -14.61 -16.77
C ASP A 96 -7.01 -15.47 -15.75
N HIS A 97 -6.87 -15.17 -14.46
CA HIS A 97 -7.50 -15.85 -13.32
C HIS A 97 -8.66 -15.04 -12.73
N LEU A 98 -9.02 -13.90 -13.32
CA LEU A 98 -10.07 -13.00 -12.84
C LEU A 98 -11.41 -13.01 -13.60
N PRO A 99 -11.79 -14.03 -14.40
CA PRO A 99 -13.05 -13.95 -15.14
C PRO A 99 -14.22 -13.85 -14.17
N ASN A 100 -15.04 -12.79 -14.36
CA ASN A 100 -16.24 -12.46 -13.59
C ASN A 100 -16.00 -11.85 -12.18
N THR A 101 -14.83 -11.25 -11.93
CA THR A 101 -14.60 -10.51 -10.67
C THR A 101 -14.88 -9.02 -10.82
N ASN A 102 -15.51 -8.40 -9.81
CA ASN A 102 -15.73 -6.95 -9.75
C ASN A 102 -14.46 -6.18 -9.35
N TRP A 103 -13.28 -6.63 -9.78
CA TRP A 103 -11.98 -6.08 -9.35
C TRP A 103 -11.89 -4.57 -9.59
N ALA A 104 -12.41 -4.06 -10.72
CA ALA A 104 -12.38 -2.63 -11.04
C ALA A 104 -13.18 -1.80 -10.03
N ASP A 105 -14.34 -2.30 -9.60
CA ASP A 105 -15.17 -1.62 -8.60
C ASP A 105 -14.50 -1.65 -7.22
N ILE A 106 -13.87 -2.77 -6.85
CA ILE A 106 -13.07 -2.87 -5.60
C ILE A 106 -11.91 -1.87 -5.61
N ALA A 107 -11.21 -1.76 -6.73
CA ALA A 107 -10.11 -0.81 -6.90
C ALA A 107 -10.58 0.65 -6.78
N ALA A 108 -11.72 1.00 -7.38
CA ALA A 108 -12.30 2.33 -7.23
C ALA A 108 -12.77 2.61 -5.81
N GLN A 109 -13.36 1.64 -5.11
CA GLN A 109 -13.73 1.81 -3.69
C GLN A 109 -12.48 2.03 -2.81
N LEU A 110 -11.36 1.35 -3.10
CA LEU A 110 -10.09 1.59 -2.42
C LEU A 110 -9.56 3.01 -2.68
N MET A 111 -9.62 3.50 -3.92
CA MET A 111 -9.23 4.88 -4.26
C MET A 111 -10.16 5.91 -3.62
N LEU A 112 -11.46 5.64 -3.56
CA LEU A 112 -12.43 6.51 -2.92
C LEU A 112 -12.18 6.62 -1.41
N LYS A 113 -11.85 5.49 -0.77
CA LYS A 113 -11.42 5.46 0.63
C LYS A 113 -10.15 6.30 0.83
N ALA A 114 -9.12 6.10 0.02
CA ALA A 114 -7.88 6.87 0.07
C ALA A 114 -8.12 8.39 -0.11
N ALA A 115 -8.99 8.75 -1.06
CA ALA A 115 -9.38 10.13 -1.29
C ALA A 115 -10.09 10.75 -0.07
N SER A 116 -10.98 10.00 0.58
CA SER A 116 -11.72 10.45 1.77
C SER A 116 -10.82 10.65 2.99
N GLU A 117 -9.76 9.84 3.12
CA GLU A 117 -8.75 9.96 4.18
C GLU A 117 -7.85 11.17 3.93
N LYS A 118 -7.43 11.39 2.66
CA LYS A 118 -6.58 12.52 2.26
C LYS A 118 -7.30 13.87 2.33
N HIS A 119 -8.61 13.90 2.06
CA HIS A 119 -9.45 15.11 2.21
C HIS A 119 -9.33 15.75 3.59
N SER A 120 -9.25 14.92 4.64
CA SER A 120 -9.18 15.36 6.03
C SER A 120 -7.93 16.20 6.35
N SER A 121 -6.95 16.26 5.44
CA SER A 121 -5.65 16.89 5.66
C SER A 121 -5.35 18.12 4.78
N HIS A 122 -6.05 18.34 3.66
CA HIS A 122 -5.57 19.28 2.61
C HIS A 122 -6.59 20.22 1.94
N GLY A 123 -7.85 20.28 2.40
CA GLY A 123 -8.81 21.30 1.92
C GLY A 123 -9.21 21.21 0.44
N SER A 124 -8.79 20.15 -0.26
CA SER A 124 -9.29 19.76 -1.59
C SER A 124 -10.50 18.85 -1.42
N THR A 125 -11.47 18.86 -2.35
CA THR A 125 -12.67 18.02 -2.23
C THR A 125 -12.35 16.53 -2.49
N THR A 126 -13.12 15.63 -1.87
CA THR A 126 -12.91 14.18 -2.02
C THR A 126 -13.04 13.72 -3.49
N PRO A 127 -14.00 14.23 -4.28
CA PRO A 127 -14.08 13.93 -5.71
C PRO A 127 -12.82 14.31 -6.50
N ASP A 128 -12.24 15.49 -6.26
CA ASP A 128 -11.05 15.94 -7.01
C ASP A 128 -9.87 14.98 -6.80
N ILE A 129 -9.63 14.59 -5.55
CA ILE A 129 -8.58 13.63 -5.20
C ILE A 129 -8.87 12.26 -5.82
N PHE A 130 -10.13 11.81 -5.80
CA PHE A 130 -10.52 10.54 -6.41
C PHE A 130 -10.22 10.52 -7.91
N TYR A 131 -10.61 11.55 -8.68
CA TYR A 131 -10.32 11.60 -10.11
C TYR A 131 -8.83 11.68 -10.40
N GLU A 132 -8.05 12.35 -9.55
CA GLU A 132 -6.59 12.36 -9.65
C GLU A 132 -6.02 10.93 -9.55
N LEU A 133 -6.47 10.14 -8.57
CA LEU A 133 -6.05 8.75 -8.39
C LEU A 133 -6.49 7.84 -9.55
N ILE A 134 -7.72 8.01 -10.04
CA ILE A 134 -8.22 7.27 -11.22
C ILE A 134 -7.38 7.60 -12.46
N ALA A 135 -7.01 8.88 -12.66
CA ALA A 135 -6.18 9.32 -13.77
C ALA A 135 -4.72 8.83 -13.67
N GLN A 136 -4.22 8.57 -12.46
CA GLN A 136 -2.88 8.02 -12.21
C GLN A 136 -2.79 6.49 -12.34
N ALA A 137 -3.91 5.79 -12.58
CA ALA A 137 -3.90 4.35 -12.79
C ALA A 137 -2.97 3.92 -13.95
N PRO A 138 -2.36 2.73 -13.89
CA PRO A 138 -1.48 2.26 -14.95
C PRO A 138 -2.15 2.24 -16.33
N GLU A 139 -1.43 2.63 -17.38
CA GLU A 139 -1.94 2.67 -18.76
C GLU A 139 -2.46 1.31 -19.27
N SER A 140 -1.92 0.21 -18.74
CA SER A 140 -2.42 -1.13 -19.05
C SER A 140 -3.87 -1.33 -18.59
N VAL A 141 -4.25 -0.71 -17.47
CA VAL A 141 -5.57 -0.85 -16.83
C VAL A 141 -6.58 0.10 -17.46
N LYS A 142 -6.16 1.31 -17.82
CA LYS A 142 -7.03 2.30 -18.49
C LYS A 142 -7.64 1.77 -19.79
N LYS A 143 -6.97 0.81 -20.45
CA LYS A 143 -7.46 0.17 -21.67
C LYS A 143 -8.55 -0.88 -21.42
N TRP A 144 -8.82 -1.25 -20.17
CA TRP A 144 -9.78 -2.29 -19.84
C TRP A 144 -11.19 -1.69 -19.77
N PRO A 145 -12.19 -2.31 -20.43
CA PRO A 145 -13.55 -1.79 -20.46
C PRO A 145 -14.21 -1.73 -19.07
N GLU A 146 -13.83 -2.63 -18.16
CA GLU A 146 -14.29 -2.64 -16.77
C GLU A 146 -13.83 -1.40 -16.02
N TRP A 147 -12.60 -0.92 -16.28
CA TRP A 147 -12.06 0.29 -15.66
C TRP A 147 -12.81 1.53 -16.13
N GLN A 148 -13.03 1.65 -17.45
CA GLN A 148 -13.77 2.78 -18.01
C GLN A 148 -15.21 2.84 -17.48
N ARG A 149 -15.90 1.69 -17.43
CA ARG A 149 -17.27 1.61 -16.88
C ARG A 149 -17.33 2.09 -15.43
N VAL A 150 -16.30 1.79 -14.65
CA VAL A 150 -16.20 2.24 -13.27
C VAL A 150 -15.93 3.74 -13.21
N ALA A 151 -15.01 4.28 -14.01
CA ALA A 151 -14.79 5.72 -14.09
C ALA A 151 -16.11 6.47 -14.40
N ASP A 152 -16.86 6.03 -15.43
CA ASP A 152 -18.14 6.64 -15.82
C ASP A 152 -19.22 6.51 -14.72
N LYS A 153 -19.27 5.35 -14.04
CA LYS A 153 -20.20 5.10 -12.92
C LYS A 153 -19.95 6.05 -11.76
N TYR A 154 -18.69 6.21 -11.36
CA TYR A 154 -18.33 7.09 -10.25
C TYR A 154 -18.39 8.57 -10.67
N GLU A 155 -18.23 8.89 -11.95
CA GLU A 155 -18.48 10.25 -12.48
C GLU A 155 -19.92 10.69 -12.18
N THR A 156 -20.89 9.84 -12.52
CA THR A 156 -22.31 10.09 -12.28
C THR A 156 -22.64 10.14 -10.78
N TYR A 157 -21.98 9.32 -9.97
CA TYR A 157 -22.23 9.24 -8.53
C TYR A 157 -21.65 10.44 -7.75
N LEU A 158 -20.46 10.91 -8.15
CA LEU A 158 -19.73 11.98 -7.49
C LEU A 158 -20.07 13.37 -8.03
N GLN A 159 -20.63 13.47 -9.23
CA GLN A 159 -21.26 14.68 -9.76
C GLN A 159 -22.77 14.49 -9.89
N PRO A 160 -23.54 14.57 -8.78
CA PRO A 160 -24.99 14.55 -8.90
C PRO A 160 -25.46 15.77 -9.72
N PRO A 161 -26.51 15.64 -10.55
CA PRO A 161 -27.05 16.76 -11.30
C PRO A 161 -27.36 17.92 -10.35
N PHE A 162 -26.96 19.12 -10.77
CA PHE A 162 -26.84 20.45 -10.13
C PHE A 162 -27.90 20.92 -9.09
N ARG A 163 -28.81 20.08 -8.59
CA ARG A 163 -29.99 20.50 -7.83
C ARG A 163 -30.30 19.73 -6.54
N VAL A 164 -29.57 18.68 -6.13
CA VAL A 164 -30.13 17.74 -5.12
C VAL A 164 -29.38 17.58 -3.80
N LEU A 165 -28.08 17.89 -3.64
CA LEU A 165 -27.44 17.72 -2.32
C LEU A 165 -26.29 18.72 -2.07
N PRO A 166 -26.21 19.37 -0.89
CA PRO A 166 -25.03 20.12 -0.48
C PRO A 166 -23.78 19.21 -0.48
N SER A 167 -22.62 19.73 -0.92
CA SER A 167 -21.32 19.00 -0.96
C SER A 167 -21.02 18.24 0.34
N ARG A 168 -21.37 18.82 1.50
CA ARG A 168 -21.21 18.20 2.82
C ARG A 168 -21.97 16.88 2.99
N ASP A 169 -23.16 16.75 2.42
CA ASP A 169 -23.98 15.54 2.58
C ASP A 169 -23.46 14.42 1.67
N LEU A 170 -22.93 14.77 0.49
CA LEU A 170 -22.23 13.83 -0.40
C LEU A 170 -20.93 13.34 0.24
N GLU A 171 -20.13 14.24 0.81
CA GLU A 171 -18.93 13.90 1.58
C GLU A 171 -19.27 13.01 2.79
N THR A 172 -20.34 13.32 3.53
CA THR A 172 -20.79 12.51 4.67
C THR A 172 -21.27 11.12 4.24
N ALA A 173 -21.90 11.00 3.07
CA ALA A 173 -22.27 9.72 2.47
C ALA A 173 -21.04 8.94 1.97
N LEU A 174 -20.05 9.63 1.39
CA LEU A 174 -18.78 9.07 0.91
C LEU A 174 -17.83 8.62 2.02
N GLN A 175 -17.91 9.26 3.18
CA GLN A 175 -17.16 8.93 4.39
C GLN A 175 -17.74 7.71 5.12
N ARG A 176 -18.93 7.24 4.72
CA ARG A 176 -19.64 6.12 5.33
C ARG A 176 -19.84 4.90 4.42
N PRO A 177 -18.83 4.45 3.64
CA PRO A 177 -18.87 3.08 3.17
C PRO A 177 -18.74 2.20 4.42
N PRO A 178 -19.50 1.11 4.57
CA PRO A 178 -19.24 0.18 5.65
C PRO A 178 -17.82 -0.37 5.41
N THR A 179 -16.81 0.17 6.09
CA THR A 179 -15.40 -0.19 5.88
C THR A 179 -15.17 -1.68 6.09
N HIS A 180 -15.97 -2.29 6.98
CA HIS A 180 -16.05 -3.74 7.15
C HIS A 180 -16.48 -4.47 5.86
N GLN A 181 -17.42 -3.92 5.09
CA GLN A 181 -17.90 -4.53 3.85
C GLN A 181 -16.82 -4.52 2.75
N LEU A 182 -16.06 -3.43 2.60
CA LEU A 182 -14.95 -3.39 1.63
C LEU A 182 -13.85 -4.41 2.00
N GLY A 183 -13.50 -4.50 3.29
CA GLY A 183 -12.56 -5.51 3.78
C GLY A 183 -13.03 -6.94 3.48
N THR A 184 -14.31 -7.25 3.73
CA THR A 184 -14.90 -8.55 3.41
C THR A 184 -14.82 -8.87 1.91
N ILE A 185 -15.19 -7.92 1.05
CA ILE A 185 -15.16 -8.10 -0.42
C ILE A 185 -13.72 -8.36 -0.91
N ILE A 186 -12.73 -7.64 -0.36
CA ILE A 186 -11.32 -7.88 -0.69
C ILE A 186 -10.92 -9.29 -0.26
N ILE A 187 -11.23 -9.70 0.97
CA ILE A 187 -10.90 -11.04 1.47
C ILE A 187 -11.51 -12.13 0.58
N GLU A 188 -12.79 -12.00 0.23
CA GLU A 188 -13.48 -12.93 -0.68
C GLU A 188 -12.78 -13.00 -2.05
N PHE A 189 -12.44 -11.84 -2.62
CA PHE A 189 -11.68 -11.75 -3.86
C PHE A 189 -10.33 -12.49 -3.76
N LEU A 190 -9.57 -12.28 -2.68
CA LEU A 190 -8.27 -12.95 -2.50
C LEU A 190 -8.45 -14.47 -2.34
N PHE A 191 -9.49 -14.93 -1.64
CA PHE A 191 -9.80 -16.35 -1.52
C PHE A 191 -10.12 -17.00 -2.86
N ASP A 192 -10.96 -16.35 -3.66
CA ASP A 192 -11.31 -16.86 -4.98
C ASP A 192 -10.13 -16.86 -5.94
N LEU A 193 -9.26 -15.85 -5.87
CA LEU A 193 -8.00 -15.84 -6.59
C LEU A 193 -7.11 -17.01 -6.17
N MET A 194 -6.86 -17.19 -4.86
CA MET A 194 -6.02 -18.27 -4.34
C MET A 194 -6.52 -19.67 -4.71
N ARG A 195 -7.85 -19.88 -4.75
CA ARG A 195 -8.46 -21.16 -5.15
C ARG A 195 -8.17 -21.55 -6.59
N ARG A 196 -7.92 -20.58 -7.47
CA ARG A 196 -7.62 -20.81 -8.90
C ARG A 196 -6.15 -21.10 -9.16
N LEU A 197 -5.27 -20.80 -8.20
CA LEU A 197 -3.83 -21.06 -8.33
C LEU A 197 -3.51 -22.52 -8.01
N SER A 198 -2.41 -23.01 -8.58
CA SER A 198 -1.86 -24.31 -8.23
C SER A 198 -1.59 -24.39 -6.72
N PRO A 199 -2.01 -25.50 -6.07
CA PRO A 199 -1.77 -25.68 -4.64
C PRO A 199 -0.26 -25.72 -4.33
N PRO A 200 0.17 -25.45 -3.10
CA PRO A 200 1.57 -25.59 -2.71
C PRO A 200 2.10 -27.01 -2.99
N ILE A 201 3.40 -27.13 -3.28
CA ILE A 201 4.05 -28.42 -3.65
C ILE A 201 3.81 -29.49 -2.59
N LEU A 202 3.89 -29.14 -1.30
CA LEU A 202 3.63 -30.07 -0.20
C LEU A 202 2.21 -30.64 -0.24
N LEU A 203 1.21 -29.80 -0.50
CA LEU A 203 -0.19 -30.23 -0.62
C LEU A 203 -0.42 -31.06 -1.89
N GLN A 204 0.31 -30.78 -2.98
CA GLN A 204 0.29 -31.62 -4.19
C GLN A 204 0.87 -33.01 -3.93
N LEU A 205 1.97 -33.10 -3.17
CA LEU A 205 2.59 -34.35 -2.76
C LEU A 205 1.66 -35.18 -1.88
N GLU A 206 1.01 -34.56 -0.90
CA GLU A 206 0.01 -35.20 -0.04
C GLU A 206 -1.15 -35.77 -0.87
N ARG A 207 -1.64 -35.02 -1.86
CA ARG A 207 -2.68 -35.46 -2.81
C ARG A 207 -2.21 -36.52 -3.81
N GLY A 208 -0.92 -36.87 -3.80
CA GLY A 208 -0.32 -37.87 -4.67
C GLY A 208 -0.25 -37.49 -6.15
N LYS A 209 -0.26 -36.19 -6.48
CA LYS A 209 -0.10 -35.71 -7.86
C LYS A 209 0.57 -34.35 -7.89
N LEU A 210 1.85 -34.33 -8.27
CA LEU A 210 2.56 -33.10 -8.59
C LEU A 210 2.14 -32.56 -9.96
N CYS A 211 2.02 -31.25 -10.06
CA CYS A 211 1.77 -30.56 -11.33
C CYS A 211 2.89 -30.87 -12.32
N GLY A 212 2.52 -31.23 -13.55
CA GLY A 212 3.47 -31.64 -14.59
C GLY A 212 3.89 -33.12 -14.53
N LEU A 213 3.48 -33.88 -13.51
CA LEU A 213 3.73 -35.31 -13.41
C LEU A 213 2.43 -36.13 -13.35
N SER A 214 2.49 -37.36 -13.85
CA SER A 214 1.48 -38.37 -13.55
C SER A 214 1.57 -38.82 -12.08
N ARG A 215 0.54 -39.53 -11.62
CA ARG A 215 0.54 -40.11 -10.27
C ARG A 215 1.65 -41.16 -10.09
N ALA A 216 1.93 -41.95 -11.12
CA ALA A 216 3.00 -42.95 -11.10
C ALA A 216 4.39 -42.30 -11.00
N GLU A 217 4.62 -41.26 -11.79
CA GLU A 217 5.87 -40.48 -11.73
C GLU A 217 6.01 -39.77 -10.37
N THR A 218 4.92 -39.21 -9.84
CA THR A 218 4.90 -38.61 -8.50
C THR A 218 5.25 -39.63 -7.42
N GLN A 219 4.71 -40.86 -7.49
CA GLN A 219 5.00 -41.93 -6.53
C GLN A 219 6.45 -42.42 -6.66
N GLY A 220 6.95 -42.54 -7.88
CA GLY A 220 8.36 -42.86 -8.14
C GLY A 220 9.29 -41.81 -7.55
N LEU A 221 8.97 -40.53 -7.70
CA LEU A 221 9.72 -39.43 -7.08
C LEU A 221 9.65 -39.50 -5.56
N LYS A 222 8.46 -39.63 -4.98
CA LYS A 222 8.24 -39.80 -3.53
C LYS A 222 9.13 -40.91 -2.96
N THR A 223 9.14 -42.07 -3.60
CA THR A 223 9.95 -43.23 -3.18
C THR A 223 11.45 -42.94 -3.27
N LYS A 224 11.92 -42.28 -4.33
CA LYS A 224 13.34 -41.89 -4.49
C LYS A 224 13.83 -40.94 -3.40
N VAL A 225 12.96 -40.03 -2.93
CA VAL A 225 13.30 -39.05 -1.88
C VAL A 225 12.92 -39.51 -0.47
N GLY A 226 12.46 -40.75 -0.31
CA GLY A 226 12.10 -41.31 1.00
C GLY A 226 10.76 -40.82 1.58
N LEU A 227 9.93 -40.15 0.78
CA LEU A 227 8.56 -39.78 1.16
C LEU A 227 7.62 -40.96 0.86
N ARG A 228 6.92 -41.49 1.86
CA ARG A 228 5.96 -42.59 1.68
C ARG A 228 4.57 -42.06 1.32
#